data_AF-A0A5B6X432-F1
#
_entry.id   AF-A0A5B6X432-F1
#
_cell.length_a   1.000
_cell.length_b   1.000
_cell.length_c   1.000
_cell.angle_alpha   90.00
_cell.angle_beta   90.00
_cell.angle_gamma   90.00
#
_symmetry.space_group_name_H-M   'P 1'
#
loop_
_entity.id
_entity.type
_entity.pdbx_description
1 polymer ?
#
loop_
_entity_poly.entity_id
_entity_poly.type
_entity_poly.pdbx_seq_one_letter_code
_entity_poly.pdbx_strand_id
1 'polypeptide(L)' 'MVKAIANRLRGVIEKCIDTTQSAFVPRRLISDYVLLAYEILHTLKQKRMGRKGFMAVKLNMSKAYDRVE' A
#
# COMPACT_ATOMS: atom_id res chain seq x y z
N MET A 1 -0.55 9.00 -26.53
CA MET A 1 -1.34 7.74 -26.55
C MET A 1 -1.52 7.15 -25.15
N VAL A 2 -0.45 6.83 -24.39
CA VAL A 2 -0.51 6.22 -23.04
C VAL A 2 -1.42 6.96 -22.06
N LYS A 3 -1.32 8.30 -21.99
CA LYS A 3 -2.17 9.12 -21.12
C LYS A 3 -3.67 8.97 -21.43
N ALA A 4 -4.04 8.81 -22.70
CA ALA A 4 -5.43 8.61 -23.10
C ALA A 4 -5.95 7.24 -22.64
N ILE A 5 -5.13 6.19 -22.77
CA ILE A 5 -5.45 4.84 -22.27
C ILE A 5 -5.58 4.84 -20.75
N ALA A 6 -4.61 5.41 -20.03
CA ALA A 6 -4.65 5.55 -18.58
C ALA A 6 -5.91 6.29 -18.09
N ASN A 7 -6.30 7.36 -18.79
CA ASN A 7 -7.51 8.10 -18.47
C ASN A 7 -8.79 7.27 -18.66
N ARG A 8 -8.84 6.39 -19.68
CA ARG A 8 -9.98 5.48 -19.91
C ARG A 8 -10.05 4.38 -18.86
N LEU A 9 -8.92 3.87 -18.39
CA LEU A 9 -8.84 2.81 -17.38
C LEU A 9 -9.06 3.30 -15.95
N ARG A 10 -8.99 4.61 -15.70
CA ARG A 10 -9.06 5.20 -14.36
C ARG A 10 -10.24 4.69 -13.53
N GLY A 11 -11.45 4.68 -14.09
CA GLY A 11 -12.66 4.26 -13.36
C GLY A 11 -12.71 2.76 -13.04
N VAL A 12 -11.93 1.93 -13.73
CA VAL A 12 -11.77 0.50 -13.39
C VAL A 12 -10.69 0.34 -12.32
N ILE A 13 -9.54 1.00 -12.51
CA ILE A 13 -8.42 0.98 -11.55
C ILE A 13 -8.86 1.49 -10.18
N GLU A 14 -9.68 2.54 -10.11
CA GLU A 14 -10.25 3.06 -8.86
C GLU A 14 -11.04 2.02 -8.07
N LYS A 15 -11.66 1.03 -8.74
CA LYS A 15 -12.38 -0.08 -8.09
C LYS A 15 -11.46 -1.21 -7.62
N CYS A 16 -10.23 -1.27 -8.15
CA CYS A 16 -9.24 -2.29 -7.81
C CYS A 16 -8.25 -1.82 -6.72
N ILE A 17 -8.18 -0.52 -6.46
CA ILE A 17 -7.29 0.07 -5.44
C ILE A 17 -7.91 -0.10 -4.06
N ASP A 18 -7.17 -0.74 -3.15
CA ASP A 18 -7.57 -0.83 -1.74
C ASP A 18 -7.42 0.52 -1.02
N THR A 19 -8.21 0.73 0.03
CA THR A 19 -8.13 1.93 0.88
C THR A 19 -6.75 2.16 1.50
N THR A 20 -6.00 1.09 1.76
CA THR A 20 -4.67 1.12 2.37
C THR A 20 -3.54 1.40 1.36
N GLN A 21 -3.81 1.33 0.04
CA GLN A 21 -2.79 1.56 -0.98
C GLN A 21 -2.50 3.06 -1.15
N SER A 22 -1.40 3.55 -0.58
CA SER A 22 -1.04 4.97 -0.64
C SER A 22 -0.36 5.40 -1.96
N ALA A 23 0.44 4.53 -2.56
CA ALA A 23 1.28 4.88 -3.71
C ALA A 23 0.48 4.95 -5.02
N PHE A 24 0.84 5.93 -5.86
CA PHE A 24 0.27 6.14 -7.20
C PHE A 24 -1.25 6.41 -7.23
N VAL A 25 -1.84 6.80 -6.09
CA VAL A 25 -3.25 7.19 -5.99
C VAL A 25 -3.35 8.71 -5.86
N PRO A 26 -4.12 9.41 -6.70
CA PRO A 26 -4.34 10.84 -6.55
C PRO A 26 -4.87 11.18 -5.15
N ARG A 27 -4.40 12.31 -4.59
CA ARG A 27 -4.80 12.82 -3.26
C ARG A 27 -4.39 11.93 -2.06
N ARG A 28 -3.56 10.90 -2.24
CA ARG A 28 -2.89 10.19 -1.14
C ARG A 28 -1.43 10.64 -1.08
N LEU A 29 -0.99 11.09 0.10
CA LEU A 29 0.36 11.60 0.30
C LEU A 29 1.25 10.50 0.87
N ILE A 30 2.56 10.60 0.61
CA ILE A 30 3.54 9.68 1.20
C ILE A 30 3.53 9.74 2.74
N SER A 31 3.20 10.90 3.31
CA SER A 31 3.06 11.10 4.75
C SER A 31 1.96 10.22 5.36
N ASP A 32 0.86 9.96 4.63
CA ASP A 32 -0.23 9.10 5.10
C ASP A 32 0.27 7.66 5.31
N TYR A 33 1.14 7.17 4.41
CA TYR A 33 1.78 5.87 4.54
C TYR A 33 2.74 5.79 5.71
N VAL A 34 3.53 6.85 5.94
CA VAL A 34 4.45 6.92 7.09
C VAL A 34 3.68 6.86 8.41
N LEU A 35 2.55 7.57 8.49
CA LEU A 35 1.68 7.54 9.66
C LEU A 35 1.09 6.14 9.88
N LEU A 36 0.53 5.51 8.84
CA LEU A 36 0.00 4.15 8.92
C LEU A 36 1.06 3.13 9.38
N ALA A 37 2.27 3.21 8.81
CA ALA A 37 3.38 2.35 9.21
C ALA A 37 3.77 2.57 10.69
N TYR A 38 3.74 3.83 11.16
CA TYR A 38 3.98 4.16 12.55
C TYR A 38 2.92 3.57 13.48
N GLU A 39 1.64 3.66 13.13
CA GLU A 39 0.53 3.06 13.89
C GLU A 39 0.64 1.53 13.99
N ILE A 40 0.98 0.86 12.87
CA ILE A 40 1.23 -0.58 12.85
C ILE A 40 2.38 -0.93 13.80
N LEU A 41 3.53 -0.25 13.66
CA LEU A 41 4.69 -0.51 14.50
C LEU A 41 4.43 -0.21 15.98
N HIS A 42 3.69 0.87 16.27
CA HIS A 42 3.28 1.22 17.62
C HIS A 42 2.41 0.12 18.22
N THR A 43 1.40 -0.34 17.49
CA THR A 43 0.51 -1.43 17.92
C THR A 43 1.29 -2.70 18.22
N LEU A 44 2.25 -3.07 17.36
CA LEU A 44 3.14 -4.21 17.59
C LEU A 44 3.99 -4.05 18.84
N LYS A 45 4.50 -2.84 19.12
CA LYS A 45 5.26 -2.55 20.35
C LYS A 45 4.39 -2.68 21.61
N GLN A 46 3.11 -2.29 21.54
CA GLN A 46 2.18 -2.39 22.68
C GLN A 46 1.69 -3.82 22.92
N LYS A 47 1.60 -4.65 21.87
CA LYS A 47 1.12 -6.04 21.93
C LYS A 47 2.25 -7.06 22.11
N ARG A 48 3.26 -6.73 22.92
CA ARG A 48 4.42 -7.61 23.21
C ARG A 48 4.09 -8.78 24.14
N MET A 49 3.03 -8.67 24.95
CA MET A 49 2.63 -9.68 25.92
C MET A 49 1.19 -10.15 25.65
N GLY A 50 0.92 -11.43 25.85
CA GLY A 50 -0.40 -12.04 25.65
C GLY A 50 -0.33 -13.37 24.90
N ARG A 51 -1.46 -14.07 24.79
CA ARG A 51 -1.53 -15.39 24.13
C ARG A 51 -1.44 -15.32 22.59
N LYS A 52 -1.62 -14.14 21.99
CA LYS A 52 -1.52 -13.93 20.53
C LYS A 52 -0.33 -13.02 20.23
N GLY A 53 0.63 -13.52 19.44
CA GLY A 53 1.74 -12.73 18.90
C GLY A 53 1.36 -12.07 17.57
N PHE A 54 1.98 -10.93 17.28
CA PHE A 54 1.80 -10.21 16.02
C PHE A 54 3.16 -10.00 15.34
N MET A 55 3.18 -9.99 14.00
CA MET A 55 4.40 -9.81 13.21
C MET A 55 4.14 -8.86 12.05
N ALA A 56 5.08 -7.94 11.79
CA ALA A 56 5.12 -7.19 10.55
C ALA A 56 5.88 -7.97 9.49
N VAL A 57 5.31 -8.08 8.29
CA VAL A 57 5.99 -8.66 7.12
C VAL A 57 6.15 -7.55 6.08
N LYS A 58 7.41 -7.27 5.71
CA LYS A 58 7.73 -6.33 4.63
C LYS A 58 7.99 -7.10 3.35
N LEU A 59 7.09 -6.96 2.38
CA LEU A 59 7.25 -7.56 1.05
C LEU A 59 7.75 -6.50 0.07
N ASN A 60 8.71 -6.88 -0.79
CA ASN A 60 9.22 -6.03 -1.86
C ASN A 60 9.43 -6.87 -3.13
N MET A 61 9.00 -6.35 -4.27
CA MET A 61 9.13 -7.02 -5.57
C MET A 61 10.33 -6.45 -6.32
N SER A 62 11.34 -7.29 -6.60
CA SER A 62 12.45 -6.90 -7.47
C SER A 62 11.97 -6.76 -8.90
N LYS A 63 12.38 -5.67 -9.59
CA LYS A 63 12.02 -5.40 -11.00
C LYS A 63 10.51 -5.54 -11.25
N ALA A 64 9.69 -4.93 -10.41
CA ALA A 64 8.23 -5.12 -10.43
C ALA A 64 7.58 -4.85 -11.80
N TYR A 65 8.09 -3.88 -12.57
CA TYR A 65 7.60 -3.58 -13.92
C TYR A 65 7.98 -4.63 -14.97
N ASP A 66 9.11 -5.32 -14.79
CA ASP A 66 9.60 -6.35 -15.73
C ASP A 66 8.92 -7.71 -15.49
N ARG A 67 8.30 -7.89 -14.31
CA ARG A 67 7.69 -9.15 -13.85
C ARG A 67 6.16 -9.19 -14.04
N VAL A 68 5.60 -8.18 -14.71
CA VAL A 68 4.20 -8.21 -15.12
C VAL A 68 4.11 -9.06 -16.38
N GLU A 69 3.61 -10.29 -16.24
CA GLU A 69 3.23 -11.16 -17.37
C GLU A 69 1.84 -10.78 -17.91
#